data_AF-A0A7V9ACL1-F1
#
_entry.id   AF-A0A7V9ACL1-F1
#
_cell.length_a   1.000
_cell.length_b   1.000
_cell.length_c   1.000
_cell.angle_alpha   90.00
_cell.angle_beta   90.00
_cell.angle_gamma   90.00
#
_symmetry.space_group_name_H-M   'P 1'
#
loop_
_entity.id
_entity.type
_entity.pdbx_description
1 polymer ?
#
loop_
_entity_poly.entity_id
_entity_poly.type
_entity_poly.pdbx_seq_one_letter_code
_entity_poly.pdbx_strand_id
1 'polypeptide(L)'
;MMYPSDHALALARVLRVIEIIANRPDISNEELVEQLVSDGIDPVDAHLLMAFVPTALSYPIVVSMGASNLPWYYTVGKRPGSRRLVLLPLKEEHYFTAALQWVTELLAMDPAARPITLEAFNAVVVRSPVLDAANGMIENYGRDALRGGVFAPLVICGVTAEEIEASRRAFRSKRRWWQFWRR
;
A
#
# COMPACT_ATOMS: atom_id res chain seq x y z
N MET A 1 3.34 4.02 -17.28
CA MET A 1 4.76 3.71 -16.95
C MET A 1 4.84 2.28 -16.39
N MET A 2 6.01 1.60 -16.35
CA MET A 2 6.12 0.16 -15.95
C MET A 2 5.96 -0.07 -14.43
N TYR A 3 5.44 -1.25 -14.02
CA TYR A 3 5.54 -1.75 -12.63
C TYR A 3 7.02 -1.90 -12.22
N PRO A 4 7.41 -1.58 -10.97
CA PRO A 4 8.81 -1.56 -10.58
C PRO A 4 9.36 -2.98 -10.54
N SER A 5 10.48 -3.22 -11.23
CA SER A 5 11.35 -4.38 -10.93
C SER A 5 12.48 -4.05 -9.98
N ASP A 6 12.58 -2.77 -9.63
CA ASP A 6 13.59 -2.21 -8.75
C ASP A 6 12.87 -1.63 -7.52
N HIS A 7 13.34 -2.04 -6.35
CA HIS A 7 12.87 -1.58 -5.05
C HIS A 7 12.98 -0.05 -4.94
N ALA A 8 14.02 0.56 -5.53
CA ALA A 8 14.21 2.01 -5.50
C ALA A 8 13.06 2.77 -6.19
N LEU A 9 12.56 2.28 -7.33
CA LEU A 9 11.43 2.90 -8.02
C LEU A 9 10.11 2.67 -7.25
N ALA A 10 9.94 1.51 -6.61
CA ALA A 10 8.79 1.26 -5.75
C ALA A 10 8.78 2.24 -4.57
N LEU A 11 9.91 2.39 -3.89
CA LEU A 11 10.09 3.33 -2.78
C LEU A 11 9.86 4.77 -3.20
N ALA A 12 10.40 5.21 -4.34
CA ALA A 12 10.17 6.56 -4.86
C ALA A 12 8.67 6.86 -5.06
N ARG A 13 7.90 5.89 -5.58
CA ARG A 13 6.45 6.02 -5.74
C ARG A 13 5.71 6.02 -4.41
N VAL A 14 6.15 5.23 -3.44
CA VAL A 14 5.61 5.26 -2.06
C VAL A 14 5.83 6.63 -1.43
N LEU A 15 7.05 7.17 -1.51
CA LEU A 15 7.38 8.50 -0.99
C LEU A 15 6.57 9.60 -1.69
N ARG A 16 6.29 9.44 -2.98
CA ARG A 16 5.43 10.36 -3.73
C ARG A 16 4.00 10.38 -3.19
N VAL A 17 3.42 9.22 -2.85
CA VAL A 17 2.09 9.17 -2.21
C VAL A 17 2.10 9.90 -0.86
N ILE A 18 3.13 9.66 -0.04
CA ILE A 18 3.30 10.31 1.26
C ILE A 18 3.38 11.82 1.10
N GLU A 19 4.18 12.30 0.14
CA GLU A 19 4.34 13.72 -0.17
C GLU A 19 3.01 14.36 -0.60
N ILE A 20 2.26 13.74 -1.52
CA ILE A 20 0.98 14.26 -2.00
C ILE A 20 -0.01 14.41 -0.83
N ILE A 21 -0.17 13.37 0.00
CA ILE A 21 -1.10 13.40 1.13
C ILE A 21 -0.62 14.38 2.21
N ALA A 22 0.68 14.47 2.48
CA ALA A 22 1.22 15.42 3.45
C ALA A 22 0.96 16.87 3.04
N ASN A 23 1.03 17.18 1.74
CA ASN A 23 0.77 18.52 1.22
C ASN A 23 -0.72 18.83 1.04
N ARG A 24 -1.57 17.80 0.90
CA ARG A 24 -3.03 17.92 0.78
C ARG A 24 -3.73 16.85 1.64
N PRO A 25 -3.78 17.00 2.97
CA PRO A 25 -4.35 15.99 3.86
C PRO A 25 -5.81 15.64 3.57
N ASP A 26 -6.55 16.57 2.96
CA ASP A 26 -7.95 16.48 2.55
C ASP A 26 -8.18 15.86 1.16
N ILE A 27 -7.12 15.52 0.41
CA ILE A 27 -7.25 14.96 -0.95
C ILE A 27 -8.08 13.68 -0.97
N SER A 28 -9.12 13.58 -1.79
CA SER A 28 -9.90 12.34 -1.90
C SER A 28 -9.06 11.18 -2.47
N ASN A 29 -9.54 9.95 -2.32
CA ASN A 29 -8.84 8.79 -2.89
C ASN A 29 -8.85 8.85 -4.44
N GLU A 30 -9.95 9.33 -5.02
CA GLU A 30 -10.10 9.57 -6.45
C GLU A 30 -9.10 10.62 -6.95
N GLU A 31 -9.03 11.78 -6.29
CA GLU A 31 -8.07 12.83 -6.66
C GLU A 31 -6.62 12.39 -6.49
N LEU A 32 -6.31 11.58 -5.47
CA LEU A 32 -4.97 11.02 -5.29
C LEU A 32 -4.61 10.09 -6.45
N VAL A 33 -5.52 9.20 -6.86
CA VAL A 33 -5.31 8.32 -8.01
C VAL A 33 -5.15 9.12 -9.29
N GLU A 34 -6.00 10.12 -9.54
CA GLU A 34 -5.91 11.01 -10.70
C GLU A 34 -4.57 11.75 -10.76
N GLN A 35 -4.11 12.29 -9.61
CA GLN A 35 -2.82 12.95 -9.52
C GLN A 35 -1.66 11.99 -9.84
N LEU A 36 -1.67 10.77 -9.28
CA LEU A 36 -0.62 9.77 -9.57
C LEU A 36 -0.60 9.37 -11.05
N VAL A 37 -1.77 9.26 -11.68
CA VAL A 37 -1.89 8.99 -13.12
C VAL A 37 -1.37 10.17 -13.95
N SER A 38 -1.67 11.41 -13.54
CA SER A 38 -1.11 12.63 -14.15
C SER A 38 0.41 12.67 -14.05
N ASP A 39 0.97 12.19 -12.94
CA ASP A 39 2.41 12.00 -12.71
C ASP A 39 3.00 10.82 -13.55
N GLY A 40 2.18 10.16 -14.38
CA GLY A 40 2.58 9.12 -15.32
C GLY A 40 2.56 7.69 -14.78
N ILE A 41 2.07 7.48 -13.55
CA ILE A 41 1.91 6.15 -12.95
C ILE A 41 0.75 5.43 -13.65
N ASP A 42 0.90 4.11 -13.85
CA ASP A 42 -0.16 3.29 -14.43
C ASP A 42 -1.41 3.30 -13.54
N PRO A 43 -2.64 3.37 -14.08
CA PRO A 43 -3.86 3.45 -13.27
C PRO A 43 -4.01 2.31 -12.25
N VAL A 44 -3.61 1.08 -12.62
CA VAL A 44 -3.67 -0.06 -11.69
C VAL A 44 -2.70 0.17 -10.54
N ASP A 45 -1.48 0.61 -10.84
CA ASP A 45 -0.46 0.89 -9.83
C ASP A 45 -0.86 2.07 -8.94
N ALA A 46 -1.52 3.10 -9.47
CA ALA A 46 -2.00 4.24 -8.70
C ALA A 46 -3.06 3.82 -7.65
N HIS A 47 -4.02 2.98 -8.04
CA HIS A 47 -4.99 2.40 -7.09
C HIS A 47 -4.31 1.54 -6.02
N LEU A 48 -3.35 0.70 -6.41
CA LEU A 48 -2.63 -0.14 -5.46
C LEU A 48 -1.78 0.68 -4.50
N LEU A 49 -1.09 1.72 -4.98
CA LEU A 49 -0.32 2.65 -4.15
C LEU A 49 -1.20 3.37 -3.13
N MET A 50 -2.34 3.91 -3.57
CA MET A 50 -3.32 4.57 -2.70
C MET A 50 -3.77 3.65 -1.56
N ALA A 51 -4.02 2.37 -1.84
CA ALA A 51 -4.46 1.41 -0.82
C ALA A 51 -3.31 0.88 0.05
N PHE A 52 -2.17 0.55 -0.55
CA PHE A 52 -1.06 -0.13 0.12
C PHE A 52 -0.25 0.78 1.02
N VAL A 53 0.01 2.03 0.63
CA VAL A 53 0.87 2.94 1.42
C VAL A 53 0.32 3.16 2.84
N PRO A 54 -0.90 3.69 3.03
CA PRO A 54 -1.43 3.89 4.38
C PRO A 54 -1.56 2.57 5.15
N THR A 55 -1.93 1.48 4.46
CA THR A 55 -2.03 0.14 5.07
C THR A 55 -0.69 -0.38 5.57
N ALA A 56 0.37 -0.30 4.77
CA ALA A 56 1.70 -0.77 5.17
C ALA A 56 2.25 0.06 6.34
N LEU A 57 2.01 1.37 6.35
CA LEU A 57 2.46 2.24 7.43
C LEU A 57 1.74 1.96 8.77
N SER A 58 0.51 1.47 8.75
CA SER A 58 -0.24 1.16 9.97
C SER A 58 0.09 -0.20 10.60
N TYR A 59 0.65 -1.14 9.83
CA TYR A 59 0.98 -2.48 10.31
C TYR A 59 1.83 -2.50 11.59
N PRO A 60 3.02 -1.84 11.62
CA PRO A 60 3.85 -1.84 12.83
C PRO A 60 3.16 -1.15 14.02
N ILE A 61 2.31 -0.14 13.75
CA ILE A 61 1.56 0.57 14.79
C ILE A 61 0.55 -0.38 15.45
N VAL A 62 -0.26 -1.06 14.65
CA VAL A 62 -1.32 -1.95 15.17
C VAL A 62 -0.72 -3.19 15.84
N VAL A 63 0.42 -3.70 15.36
CA VAL A 63 1.18 -4.75 16.07
C VAL A 63 1.67 -4.25 17.42
N SER A 64 2.19 -3.02 17.51
CA SER A 64 2.63 -2.43 18.78
C SER A 64 1.48 -2.24 19.78
N MET A 65 0.25 -2.14 19.30
CA MET A 65 -0.98 -2.07 20.10
C MET A 65 -1.50 -3.45 20.56
N GLY A 66 -0.86 -4.56 20.15
CA GLY A 66 -1.16 -5.90 20.63
C GLY A 66 -1.82 -6.85 19.61
N ALA A 67 -2.02 -6.41 18.37
CA ALA A 67 -2.49 -7.30 17.31
C ALA A 67 -1.48 -8.43 17.06
N SER A 68 -1.98 -9.68 17.01
CA SER A 68 -1.13 -10.86 16.92
C SER A 68 -0.89 -11.32 15.48
N ASN A 69 -1.80 -11.00 14.56
CA ASN A 69 -1.71 -11.44 13.18
C ASN A 69 -2.33 -10.43 12.20
N LEU A 70 -1.52 -9.98 11.25
CA LEU A 70 -1.95 -9.16 10.13
C LEU A 70 -1.91 -10.01 8.84
N PRO A 71 -2.95 -9.96 8.00
CA PRO A 71 -2.99 -10.73 6.77
C PRO A 71 -1.82 -10.40 5.83
N TRP A 72 -1.16 -11.43 5.32
CA TRP A 72 -0.17 -11.30 4.24
C TRP A 72 -0.80 -11.40 2.84
N TYR A 73 -2.10 -11.14 2.76
CA TYR A 73 -2.89 -11.21 1.55
C TYR A 73 -3.84 -10.02 1.50
N TYR A 74 -4.18 -9.61 0.28
CA TYR A 74 -5.26 -8.69 -0.01
C TYR A 74 -6.25 -9.36 -0.97
N THR A 75 -7.42 -8.77 -1.11
CA THR A 75 -8.48 -9.28 -1.96
C THR A 75 -8.93 -8.23 -2.97
N VAL A 76 -9.21 -8.70 -4.19
CA VAL A 76 -9.74 -7.88 -5.28
C VAL A 76 -10.82 -8.67 -6.02
N GLY A 77 -11.70 -7.98 -6.73
CA GLY A 77 -12.62 -8.63 -7.67
C GLY A 77 -11.84 -9.37 -8.75
N LYS A 78 -12.29 -10.56 -9.16
CA LYS A 78 -11.58 -11.35 -10.19
C LYS A 78 -11.46 -10.59 -11.52
N ARG A 79 -12.56 -9.97 -11.94
CA ARG A 79 -12.73 -9.24 -13.20
C ARG A 79 -13.79 -8.15 -13.02
N PRO A 80 -13.90 -7.18 -13.94
CA PRO A 80 -14.87 -6.08 -13.81
C PRO A 80 -16.30 -6.61 -13.59
N GLY A 81 -17.01 -6.05 -12.61
CA GLY A 81 -18.37 -6.45 -12.24
C GLY A 81 -18.51 -7.81 -11.53
N SER A 82 -17.41 -8.52 -11.25
CA SER A 82 -17.48 -9.81 -10.56
C SER A 82 -17.67 -9.66 -9.05
N ARG A 83 -18.61 -10.42 -8.48
CA ARG A 83 -18.74 -10.60 -7.02
C ARG A 83 -17.72 -11.58 -6.43
N ARG A 84 -16.97 -12.29 -7.28
CA ARG A 84 -15.96 -13.26 -6.82
C ARG A 84 -14.69 -12.52 -6.48
N LEU A 85 -14.32 -12.55 -5.21
CA LEU A 85 -13.02 -12.09 -4.73
C LEU A 85 -11.95 -13.16 -4.93
N VAL A 86 -10.72 -12.72 -5.16
CA VAL A 86 -9.53 -13.59 -5.16
C VAL A 86 -8.51 -13.04 -4.19
N LEU A 87 -7.76 -13.93 -3.54
CA LEU A 87 -6.66 -13.56 -2.66
C LEU A 87 -5.38 -13.42 -3.49
N LEU A 88 -4.67 -12.32 -3.25
CA LEU A 88 -3.36 -12.04 -3.83
C LEU A 88 -2.34 -11.79 -2.69
N PRO A 89 -1.10 -12.29 -2.82
CA PRO A 89 -0.10 -12.20 -1.76
C PRO A 89 0.52 -10.79 -1.67
N LEU A 90 0.48 -10.16 -0.49
CA LEU A 90 1.10 -8.85 -0.26
C LEU A 90 2.64 -8.89 -0.37
N LYS A 91 3.25 -10.03 -0.04
CA LYS A 91 4.71 -10.21 -0.15
C LYS A 91 5.25 -10.11 -1.59
N GLU A 92 4.38 -10.24 -2.59
CA GLU A 92 4.75 -10.11 -4.01
C GLU A 92 4.52 -8.68 -4.54
N GLU A 93 3.92 -7.81 -3.73
CA GLU A 93 3.66 -6.41 -4.06
C GLU A 93 4.82 -5.52 -3.58
N HIS A 94 5.61 -5.03 -4.53
CA HIS A 94 6.80 -4.22 -4.27
C HIS A 94 6.44 -2.89 -3.58
N TYR A 95 5.29 -2.29 -3.90
CA TYR A 95 4.83 -1.08 -3.23
C TYR A 95 4.55 -1.31 -1.75
N PHE A 96 3.87 -2.40 -1.42
CA PHE A 96 3.54 -2.74 -0.04
C PHE A 96 4.81 -3.03 0.76
N THR A 97 5.68 -3.88 0.23
CA THR A 97 6.93 -4.26 0.89
C THR A 97 7.90 -3.09 1.04
N ALA A 98 8.02 -2.21 0.04
CA ALA A 98 8.81 -0.98 0.15
C ALA A 98 8.25 -0.02 1.20
N ALA A 99 6.92 0.18 1.25
CA ALA A 99 6.30 1.01 2.27
C ALA A 99 6.47 0.44 3.68
N LEU A 100 6.31 -0.88 3.84
CA LEU A 100 6.48 -1.57 5.13
C LEU A 100 7.92 -1.48 5.63
N GLN A 101 8.90 -1.70 4.73
CA GLN A 101 10.31 -1.55 5.06
C GLN A 101 10.61 -0.11 5.48
N TRP A 102 10.19 0.86 4.67
CA TRP A 102 10.43 2.28 4.94
C TRP A 102 9.86 2.73 6.28
N VAL A 103 8.62 2.35 6.64
CA VAL A 103 8.05 2.71 7.94
C VAL A 103 8.77 2.03 9.10
N THR A 104 9.23 0.79 8.91
CA THR A 104 9.96 0.05 9.95
C THR A 104 11.29 0.75 10.26
N GLU A 105 12.01 1.17 9.22
CA GLU A 105 13.24 1.95 9.35
C GLU A 105 12.96 3.33 9.97
N LEU A 106 11.92 4.03 9.51
CA LEU A 106 11.50 5.33 10.04
C LEU A 106 11.20 5.29 11.55
N LEU A 107 10.48 4.26 12.01
CA LEU A 107 10.11 4.11 13.42
C LEU A 107 11.30 3.75 14.31
N ALA A 108 12.33 3.11 13.75
CA ALA A 108 13.58 2.80 14.44
C ALA A 108 14.52 4.03 14.56
N MET A 109 14.32 5.08 13.76
CA MET A 109 15.09 6.33 13.85
C MET A 109 14.72 7.14 15.08
N ASP A 110 15.70 7.90 15.58
CA ASP A 110 15.47 8.99 16.53
C ASP A 110 14.42 9.97 15.94
N PRO A 111 13.40 10.39 16.71
CA PRO A 111 12.38 11.32 16.23
C PRO A 111 12.93 12.59 15.56
N ALA A 112 14.05 13.14 16.04
CA ALA A 112 14.68 14.34 15.48
C ALA A 112 15.38 14.10 14.14
N ALA A 113 15.70 12.85 13.80
CA ALA A 113 16.39 12.47 12.56
C ALA A 113 15.43 12.02 11.44
N ARG A 114 14.12 11.97 11.71
CA ARG A 114 13.13 11.49 10.74
C ARG A 114 12.97 12.46 9.56
N PRO A 115 12.89 11.95 8.31
CA PRO A 115 12.75 12.79 7.11
C PRO A 115 11.34 13.36 6.91
N ILE A 116 10.39 13.06 7.80
CA ILE A 116 9.01 13.56 7.73
C ILE A 116 8.53 14.01 9.11
N THR A 117 7.59 14.96 9.14
CA THR A 117 6.96 15.41 10.38
C THR A 117 5.95 14.39 10.90
N LEU A 118 5.64 14.44 12.20
CA LEU A 118 4.58 13.63 12.79
C LEU A 118 3.21 13.93 12.16
N GLU A 119 2.94 15.19 11.84
CA GLU A 119 1.71 15.61 11.17
C GLU A 119 1.57 14.99 9.79
N ALA A 120 2.63 15.03 8.97
CA ALA A 120 2.66 14.39 7.65
C ALA A 120 2.49 12.87 7.76
N PHE A 121 3.15 12.24 8.73
CA PHE A 121 2.99 10.81 8.98
C PHE A 121 1.53 10.48 9.31
N ASN A 122 0.94 11.19 10.27
CA ASN A 122 -0.43 10.97 10.71
C ASN A 122 -1.42 11.18 9.56
N ALA A 123 -1.25 12.21 8.75
CA ALA A 123 -2.11 12.48 7.59
C ALA A 123 -2.21 11.29 6.61
N VAL A 124 -1.12 10.53 6.46
CA VAL A 124 -1.12 9.30 5.66
C VAL A 124 -1.73 8.13 6.41
N VAL A 125 -1.26 7.86 7.64
CA VAL A 125 -1.64 6.64 8.36
C VAL A 125 -3.12 6.61 8.73
N VAL A 126 -3.74 7.75 9.05
CA VAL A 126 -5.18 7.81 9.39
C VAL A 126 -6.10 7.38 8.24
N ARG A 127 -5.59 7.29 7.00
CA ARG A 127 -6.33 6.75 5.85
C ARG A 127 -6.34 5.22 5.80
N SER A 128 -5.63 4.55 6.71
CA SER A 128 -5.53 3.10 6.73
C SER A 128 -6.83 2.46 7.25
N PRO A 129 -7.49 1.58 6.47
CA PRO A 129 -8.63 0.82 6.99
C PRO A 129 -8.25 -0.13 8.12
N VAL A 130 -6.97 -0.53 8.22
CA VAL A 130 -6.47 -1.38 9.30
C VAL A 130 -6.34 -0.58 10.60
N LEU A 131 -5.83 0.66 10.53
CA LEU A 131 -5.80 1.53 11.71
C LEU A 131 -7.21 1.94 12.13
N ASP A 132 -8.09 2.24 11.18
CA ASP A 132 -9.49 2.58 11.45
C ASP A 132 -10.21 1.44 12.18
N ALA A 133 -10.09 0.21 11.69
CA ALA A 133 -10.62 -0.97 12.37
C ALA A 133 -10.01 -1.18 13.76
N ALA A 134 -8.71 -0.93 13.92
CA ALA A 134 -8.02 -1.04 15.20
C ALA A 134 -8.54 -0.02 16.22
N ASN A 135 -8.70 1.24 15.80
CA ASN A 135 -9.27 2.31 16.61
C ASN A 135 -10.71 1.99 17.01
N GLY A 136 -11.54 1.54 16.06
CA GLY A 136 -12.91 1.13 16.34
C GLY A 136 -12.99 -0.02 17.37
N MET A 137 -12.06 -0.99 17.33
CA MET A 137 -11.99 -2.02 18.36
C MET A 137 -11.63 -1.45 19.74
N ILE A 138 -10.66 -0.55 19.82
CA ILE A 138 -10.25 0.08 21.08
C ILE A 138 -11.38 0.93 21.66
N GLU A 139 -12.08 1.69 20.83
CA GLU A 139 -13.19 2.55 21.24
C GLU A 139 -14.36 1.72 21.79
N ASN A 140 -14.70 0.60 21.14
CA ASN A 140 -15.85 -0.21 21.52
C ASN A 140 -15.58 -1.22 22.65
N TYR A 141 -14.34 -1.70 22.78
CA TYR A 141 -14.01 -2.83 23.67
C TYR A 141 -12.83 -2.55 24.62
N GLY A 142 -12.27 -1.34 24.60
CA GLY A 142 -11.22 -0.89 25.51
C GLY A 142 -9.79 -1.10 24.99
N ARG A 143 -8.80 -0.59 25.74
CA ARG A 143 -7.39 -0.53 25.31
C ARG A 143 -6.75 -1.89 25.01
N ASP A 144 -7.21 -2.95 25.67
CA ASP A 144 -6.67 -4.30 25.48
C ASP A 144 -7.39 -5.10 24.37
N ALA A 145 -8.37 -4.51 23.69
CA ALA A 145 -9.22 -5.19 22.70
C ALA A 145 -8.44 -5.80 21.52
N LEU A 146 -7.28 -5.22 21.19
CA LEU A 146 -6.44 -5.70 20.11
C LEU A 146 -5.55 -6.88 20.49
N ARG A 147 -5.40 -7.18 21.79
CA ARG A 147 -4.54 -8.27 22.25
C ARG A 147 -5.04 -9.60 21.70
N GLY A 148 -4.25 -10.20 20.81
CA GLY A 148 -4.62 -11.47 20.16
C GLY A 148 -5.62 -11.31 19.01
N GLY A 149 -6.00 -10.08 18.66
CA GLY A 149 -6.89 -9.77 17.55
C GLY A 149 -6.27 -10.11 16.20
N VAL A 150 -7.12 -10.57 15.28
CA VAL A 150 -6.75 -10.93 13.91
C VAL A 150 -7.57 -10.07 12.95
N PHE A 151 -6.92 -9.55 11.91
CA PHE A 151 -7.58 -8.70 10.92
C PHE A 151 -8.02 -9.50 9.71
N ALA A 152 -9.11 -9.08 9.06
CA ALA A 152 -9.49 -9.58 7.75
C ALA A 152 -8.56 -8.99 6.67
N PRO A 153 -8.34 -9.70 5.54
CA PRO A 153 -7.56 -9.17 4.42
C PRO A 153 -8.12 -7.82 3.92
N LEU A 154 -7.23 -6.93 3.51
CA LEU A 154 -7.60 -5.69 2.83
C LEU A 154 -8.41 -6.02 1.57
N VAL A 155 -9.57 -5.38 1.40
CA VAL A 155 -10.33 -5.43 0.14
C VAL A 155 -10.00 -4.18 -0.66
N ILE A 156 -9.45 -4.35 -1.85
CA ILE A 156 -9.15 -3.24 -2.76
C ILE A 156 -10.23 -3.18 -3.84
N CYS A 157 -10.87 -2.03 -3.92
CA CYS A 157 -11.83 -1.67 -4.97
C CYS A 157 -11.15 -0.82 -6.05
N GLY A 158 -11.75 -0.76 -7.24
CA GLY A 158 -11.24 0.04 -8.36
C GLY A 158 -10.23 -0.68 -9.26
N VAL A 159 -9.72 -1.84 -8.85
CA VAL A 159 -8.88 -2.73 -9.67
C VAL A 159 -9.29 -4.19 -9.50
N THR A 160 -9.02 -4.99 -10.53
CA THR A 160 -9.32 -6.42 -10.55
C THR A 160 -8.07 -7.26 -10.72
N ALA A 161 -8.17 -8.54 -10.37
CA ALA A 161 -7.05 -9.47 -10.50
C ALA A 161 -6.56 -9.62 -11.94
N GLU A 162 -7.48 -9.65 -12.91
CA GLU A 162 -7.12 -9.71 -14.34
C GLU A 162 -6.38 -8.45 -14.80
N GLU A 163 -6.75 -7.26 -14.32
CA GLU A 163 -6.05 -6.01 -14.63
C GLU A 163 -4.66 -5.94 -13.99
N ILE A 164 -4.55 -6.36 -12.71
CA ILE A 164 -3.26 -6.50 -12.03
C ILE A 164 -2.37 -7.45 -12.81
N GLU A 165 -2.88 -8.65 -13.14
CA GLU A 165 -2.13 -9.63 -13.91
C GLU A 165 -1.68 -9.07 -15.27
N ALA A 166 -2.57 -8.37 -15.99
CA ALA A 166 -2.24 -7.74 -17.27
C ALA A 166 -1.13 -6.69 -17.12
N SER A 167 -1.20 -5.84 -16.10
CA SER A 167 -0.18 -4.83 -15.78
C SER A 167 1.18 -5.49 -15.50
N ARG A 168 1.20 -6.59 -14.73
CA ARG A 168 2.44 -7.35 -14.44
C ARG A 168 2.95 -8.16 -15.66
N ARG A 169 2.09 -8.67 -16.54
CA ARG A 169 2.48 -9.41 -17.76
C ARG A 169 3.02 -8.50 -18.85
N ALA A 170 2.42 -7.33 -19.06
CA ALA A 170 2.94 -6.31 -19.97
C ALA A 170 4.37 -5.87 -19.60
N PHE A 171 4.72 -5.98 -18.32
CA PHE A 171 6.08 -5.86 -17.84
C PHE A 171 6.96 -7.05 -18.25
N ARG A 172 6.53 -8.30 -18.01
CA ARG A 172 7.33 -9.51 -18.35
C ARG A 172 7.60 -9.68 -19.85
N SER A 173 6.64 -9.35 -20.72
CA SER A 173 6.78 -9.51 -22.19
C SER A 173 7.73 -8.50 -22.85
N LYS A 174 8.03 -7.38 -22.20
CA LYS A 174 9.02 -6.39 -22.67
C LYS A 174 10.47 -6.80 -22.39
N ARG A 175 10.72 -7.80 -21.53
CA ARG A 175 12.01 -8.49 -21.43
C ARG A 175 12.07 -9.65 -22.41
N ARG A 176 12.25 -9.32 -23.69
CA ARG A 176 12.47 -10.32 -24.74
C ARG A 176 13.87 -10.92 -24.55
N TRP A 177 13.96 -12.20 -24.18
CA TRP A 177 15.21 -12.92 -23.88
C TRP A 177 16.26 -12.86 -25.01
N TRP A 178 15.83 -12.60 -26.25
CA TRP A 178 16.71 -12.42 -27.42
C TRP A 178 17.37 -11.05 -27.53
N GLN A 179 16.99 -10.07 -26.70
CA GLN A 179 17.66 -8.75 -26.67
C GLN A 179 19.07 -8.81 -26.05
N PHE A 180 19.43 -9.91 -25.38
CA PHE A 180 20.78 -10.15 -24.86
C PHE A 180 21.76 -10.71 -25.91
N TRP A 181 21.30 -11.04 -27.12
CA TRP A 181 22.12 -11.64 -28.18
C TRP A 181 22.41 -10.68 -29.36
N ARG A 182 22.13 -9.38 -29.20
CA ARG A 182 22.52 -8.33 -30.17
C ARG A 182 23.49 -7.34 -29.53
N ARG A 183 24.73 -7.77 -29.34
CA ARG A 183 25.92 -6.92 -29.31
C ARG A 183 27.05 -7.67 -30.00
#